data_AF-A0A1S9AZW0-F1
#
_entry.id   AF-A0A1S9AZW0-F1
#
_cell.length_a   1.000
_cell.length_b   1.000
_cell.length_c   1.000
_cell.angle_alpha   90.00
_cell.angle_beta   90.00
_cell.angle_gamma   90.00
#
_symmetry.space_group_name_H-M   'P 1'
#
loop_
_entity.id
_entity.type
_entity.pdbx_description
1 polymer ?
#
loop_
_entity_poly.entity_id
_entity_poly.type
_entity_poly.pdbx_seq_one_letter_code
_entity_poly.pdbx_strand_id
1 'polypeptide(L)'
;MKILWCWRCQQDMPMLEPAEFRLMIRAREEGMGLVEQERLRRGGSALAPLALEGLAERFRPMLEMYRLLTGFEETNPNAVYHHSTAQFGPPCPQCHKPLRTPQARYCPQCGFGKDDMSADPRPLLLKRPDLFRE
;
A
#
# COMPACT_ATOMS: atom_id res chain seq x y z
N MET A 1 -7.65 3.74 -4.13
CA MET A 1 -6.21 3.44 -4.32
C MET A 1 -5.43 4.69 -4.71
N LYS A 2 -4.13 4.76 -4.41
CA LYS A 2 -3.21 5.84 -4.86
C LYS A 2 -1.88 5.27 -5.36
N ILE A 3 -1.27 5.86 -6.37
CA ILE A 3 0.09 5.49 -6.79
C ILE A 3 1.09 6.12 -5.82
N LEU A 4 1.93 5.31 -5.17
CA LEU A 4 3.00 5.78 -4.28
C LEU A 4 4.27 4.97 -4.49
N TRP A 5 5.42 5.60 -4.23
CA TRP A 5 6.71 4.90 -4.20
C TRP A 5 6.75 3.87 -3.06
N CYS A 6 6.92 2.59 -3.40
CA CYS A 6 7.13 1.53 -2.44
C CYS A 6 8.62 1.41 -2.07
N TRP A 7 8.95 1.64 -0.80
CA TRP A 7 10.32 1.51 -0.30
C TRP A 7 10.89 0.08 -0.35
N ARG A 8 10.02 -0.93 -0.37
CA ARG A 8 10.42 -2.35 -0.42
C ARG A 8 10.61 -2.83 -1.86
N CYS A 9 9.72 -2.44 -2.77
CA CYS A 9 9.80 -2.81 -4.18
C CYS A 9 10.70 -1.88 -5.01
N GLN A 10 11.04 -0.70 -4.49
CA GLN A 10 11.83 0.32 -5.20
C GLN A 10 11.22 0.77 -6.53
N GLN A 11 9.89 0.90 -6.56
CA GLN A 11 9.14 1.40 -7.71
C GLN A 11 7.80 2.02 -7.27
N ASP A 12 7.14 2.75 -8.17
CA ASP A 12 5.80 3.25 -7.94
C ASP A 12 4.78 2.11 -8.04
N MET A 13 3.97 1.96 -6.99
CA MET A 13 2.99 0.89 -6.86
C MET A 13 1.59 1.46 -6.58
N PRO A 14 0.54 0.82 -7.12
CA PRO A 14 -0.81 1.13 -6.68
C PRO A 14 -1.02 0.63 -5.25
N MET A 15 -1.15 1.57 -4.33
CA MET A 15 -1.37 1.31 -2.92
C MET A 15 -2.86 1.31 -2.60
N LEU A 16 -3.29 0.28 -1.87
CA LEU A 16 -4.64 0.17 -1.36
C LEU A 16 -4.86 1.19 -0.22
N GLU A 17 -5.97 1.91 -0.29
CA GLU A 17 -6.47 2.68 0.84
C GLU A 17 -6.93 1.76 1.98
N PRO A 18 -7.08 2.25 3.23
CA PRO A 18 -7.34 1.39 4.37
C PRO A 18 -8.57 0.47 4.22
N ALA A 19 -9.64 0.94 3.58
CA ALA A 19 -10.83 0.12 3.33
C ALA A 19 -10.57 -0.96 2.27
N GLU A 20 -9.88 -0.61 1.19
CA GLU A 20 -9.48 -1.54 0.12
C GLU A 20 -8.53 -2.63 0.66
N PHE A 21 -7.57 -2.23 1.51
CA PHE A 21 -6.63 -3.16 2.14
C PHE A 21 -7.35 -4.17 3.04
N ARG A 22 -8.29 -3.70 3.89
CA ARG A 22 -9.12 -4.61 4.70
C ARG A 22 -9.93 -5.58 3.84
N LEU A 23 -10.45 -5.13 2.71
CA LEU A 23 -11.19 -5.99 1.79
C LEU A 23 -10.30 -7.08 1.17
N MET A 24 -9.07 -6.72 0.78
CA MET A 24 -8.07 -7.68 0.29
C MET A 24 -7.68 -8.72 1.35
N ILE A 25 -7.49 -8.30 2.62
CA ILE A 25 -7.24 -9.24 3.72
C ILE A 25 -8.43 -10.15 3.97
N ARG A 26 -9.66 -9.62 3.98
CA ARG A 26 -10.88 -10.45 4.12
C ARG A 26 -11.03 -11.47 3.01
N ALA A 27 -10.68 -11.12 1.76
CA ALA A 27 -10.73 -12.05 0.65
C ALA A 27 -9.84 -13.28 0.89
N ARG A 28 -8.69 -13.12 1.55
CA ARG A 28 -7.83 -14.24 1.96
C ARG A 28 -8.57 -15.24 2.86
N GLU A 29 -9.45 -14.76 3.74
CA GLU A 29 -10.17 -15.56 4.73
C GLU A 29 -11.48 -16.12 4.17
N GLU A 30 -12.22 -15.31 3.40
CA GLU A 30 -13.56 -15.62 2.90
C GLU A 30 -13.55 -16.27 1.49
N GLY A 31 -12.43 -16.22 0.80
CA GLY A 31 -12.23 -16.90 -0.49
C GLY A 31 -12.75 -16.13 -1.71
N MET A 32 -12.80 -16.83 -2.85
CA MET A 32 -13.15 -16.25 -4.16
C MET A 32 -14.57 -15.70 -4.24
N GLY A 33 -15.49 -16.15 -3.37
CA GLY A 33 -16.86 -15.63 -3.32
C GLY A 33 -16.92 -14.13 -3.05
N LEU A 34 -16.06 -13.63 -2.14
CA LEU A 34 -15.97 -12.19 -1.85
C LEU A 34 -15.38 -11.41 -3.02
N VAL A 35 -14.39 -11.98 -3.72
CA VAL A 35 -13.79 -11.38 -4.93
C VAL A 35 -14.85 -11.20 -6.02
N GLU A 36 -15.65 -12.24 -6.24
CA GLU A 36 -16.72 -12.24 -7.23
C GLU A 36 -17.82 -11.23 -6.87
N GLN A 37 -18.24 -11.16 -5.61
CA GLN A 37 -19.21 -10.17 -5.14
C GLN A 37 -18.71 -8.74 -5.36
N GLU A 38 -17.45 -8.46 -5.02
CA GLU A 38 -16.87 -7.13 -5.22
C GLU A 38 -16.74 -6.79 -6.71
N ARG A 39 -16.40 -7.77 -7.56
CA ARG A 39 -16.34 -7.60 -9.01
C ARG A 39 -17.69 -7.19 -9.59
N LEU A 40 -18.75 -7.91 -9.22
CA LEU A 40 -20.11 -7.62 -9.64
C LEU A 40 -20.57 -6.25 -9.12
N ARG A 41 -20.28 -5.92 -7.86
CA ARG A 41 -20.60 -4.62 -7.26
C ARG A 41 -19.95 -3.45 -8.02
N ARG A 42 -18.76 -3.66 -8.57
CA ARG A 42 -18.03 -2.67 -9.37
C ARG A 42 -18.42 -2.68 -10.85
N GLY A 43 -19.32 -3.57 -11.28
CA GLY A 43 -19.73 -3.72 -12.68
C GLY A 43 -18.65 -4.31 -13.58
N GLY A 44 -17.65 -5.00 -13.02
CA GLY A 44 -16.55 -5.58 -13.80
C GLY A 44 -16.98 -6.85 -14.55
N SER A 45 -16.38 -7.11 -15.71
CA SER A 45 -16.51 -8.39 -16.42
C SER A 45 -15.70 -9.49 -15.74
N ALA A 46 -16.02 -10.76 -16.02
CA ALA A 46 -15.21 -11.86 -15.51
C ALA A 46 -13.81 -11.75 -16.11
N LEU A 47 -12.79 -11.83 -15.25
CA LEU A 47 -11.40 -11.86 -15.67
C LEU A 47 -10.92 -13.32 -15.69
N ALA A 48 -10.02 -13.63 -16.62
CA ALA A 48 -9.28 -14.88 -16.52
C ALA A 48 -8.55 -14.91 -15.16
N PRO A 49 -8.57 -16.05 -14.45
CA PRO A 49 -7.83 -16.19 -13.21
C PRO A 49 -6.35 -15.95 -13.42
N LEU A 50 -5.68 -15.36 -12.43
CA LEU A 50 -4.23 -15.24 -12.38
C LEU A 50 -3.58 -16.62 -12.52
N ALA A 51 -2.56 -16.73 -13.35
CA ALA A 51 -1.70 -17.90 -13.41
C ALA A 51 -0.81 -17.90 -12.16
N LEU A 52 -1.19 -18.68 -11.14
CA LEU A 52 -0.47 -18.80 -9.89
C LEU A 52 0.05 -20.23 -9.76
N GLU A 53 1.14 -20.40 -9.03
CA GLU A 53 1.77 -21.71 -8.83
C GLU A 53 2.22 -21.87 -7.38
N GLY A 54 2.31 -23.13 -6.94
CA GLY A 54 2.87 -23.49 -5.64
C GLY A 54 2.15 -22.83 -4.45
N LEU A 55 2.91 -22.21 -3.56
CA LEU A 55 2.35 -21.58 -2.34
C LEU A 55 1.48 -20.35 -2.65
N ALA A 56 1.66 -19.68 -3.79
CA ALA A 56 0.89 -18.50 -4.15
C ALA A 56 -0.59 -18.80 -4.39
N GLU A 57 -0.92 -20.03 -4.82
CA GLU A 57 -2.31 -20.50 -4.98
C GLU A 57 -3.14 -20.37 -3.71
N ARG A 58 -2.52 -20.59 -2.54
CA ARG A 58 -3.19 -20.44 -1.24
C ARG A 58 -3.61 -19.00 -0.93
N PHE A 59 -3.05 -18.05 -1.67
CA PHE A 59 -3.34 -16.62 -1.55
C PHE A 59 -4.11 -16.09 -2.76
N ARG A 60 -4.62 -16.96 -3.64
CA ARG A 60 -5.35 -16.57 -4.85
C ARG A 60 -6.45 -15.53 -4.58
N PRO A 61 -7.37 -15.70 -3.61
CA PRO A 61 -8.41 -14.69 -3.36
C PRO A 61 -7.85 -13.30 -3.03
N MET A 62 -6.74 -13.26 -2.30
CA MET A 62 -6.06 -12.03 -1.91
C MET A 62 -5.42 -11.33 -3.10
N LEU A 63 -4.71 -12.08 -3.95
CA LEU A 63 -4.05 -11.57 -5.15
C LEU A 63 -5.07 -11.12 -6.21
N GLU A 64 -6.15 -11.87 -6.38
CA GLU A 64 -7.25 -11.51 -7.28
C GLU A 64 -8.01 -10.28 -6.79
N MET A 65 -8.26 -10.16 -5.48
CA MET A 65 -8.86 -8.95 -4.92
C MET A 65 -7.93 -7.74 -5.11
N TYR A 66 -6.62 -7.89 -4.87
CA TYR A 66 -5.66 -6.82 -5.13
C TYR A 66 -5.67 -6.39 -6.60
N ARG A 67 -5.64 -7.35 -7.53
CA ARG A 67 -5.75 -7.08 -8.97
C ARG A 67 -7.06 -6.38 -9.33
N LEU A 68 -8.18 -6.84 -8.78
CA LEU A 68 -9.49 -6.22 -9.00
C LEU A 68 -9.52 -4.75 -8.54
N LEU A 69 -8.88 -4.45 -7.40
CA LEU A 69 -8.87 -3.12 -6.80
C LEU A 69 -7.89 -2.15 -7.48
N THR A 70 -6.82 -2.65 -8.09
CA THR A 70 -5.70 -1.83 -8.57
C THR A 70 -5.46 -1.92 -10.08
N GLY A 71 -5.97 -2.97 -10.73
CA GLY A 71 -5.62 -3.35 -12.10
C GLY A 71 -4.22 -3.96 -12.24
N PHE A 72 -3.44 -4.09 -11.16
CA PHE A 72 -2.07 -4.61 -11.20
C PHE A 72 -2.02 -6.10 -10.87
N GLU A 73 -1.32 -6.87 -11.70
CA GLU A 73 -1.10 -8.30 -11.48
C GLU A 73 0.14 -8.51 -10.61
N GLU A 74 -0.09 -8.81 -9.33
CA GLU A 74 0.96 -9.25 -8.41
C GLU A 74 0.85 -10.76 -8.20
N THR A 75 1.97 -11.46 -8.21
CA THR A 75 2.04 -12.92 -8.00
C THR A 75 2.71 -13.28 -6.68
N ASN A 76 3.43 -12.33 -6.08
CA ASN A 76 4.06 -12.49 -4.77
C ASN A 76 3.12 -12.01 -3.66
N PRO A 77 2.52 -12.93 -2.87
CA PRO A 77 1.64 -12.55 -1.76
C PRO A 77 2.34 -11.70 -0.70
N ASN A 78 3.67 -11.79 -0.56
CA ASN A 78 4.40 -10.95 0.40
C ASN A 78 4.52 -9.49 -0.04
N ALA A 79 4.36 -9.20 -1.34
CA ALA A 79 4.41 -7.85 -1.88
C ALA A 79 3.15 -7.06 -1.53
N VAL A 80 1.97 -7.63 -1.79
CA VAL A 80 0.67 -6.96 -1.53
C VAL A 80 0.45 -6.57 -0.07
N TYR A 81 1.02 -7.29 0.90
CA TYR A 81 0.93 -6.90 2.32
C TYR A 81 1.51 -5.52 2.59
N HIS A 82 2.45 -5.05 1.78
CA HIS A 82 3.06 -3.74 1.91
C HIS A 82 2.56 -2.69 0.93
N HIS A 83 1.55 -3.03 0.12
CA HIS A 83 0.90 -2.12 -0.80
C HIS A 83 -0.32 -1.44 -0.15
N SER A 84 -0.09 -0.75 0.97
CA SER A 84 -1.12 0.01 1.69
C SER A 84 -0.68 1.44 1.94
N THR A 85 -1.55 2.40 1.69
CA THR A 85 -1.26 3.82 1.97
C THR A 85 -1.01 4.06 3.45
N ALA A 86 -1.65 3.30 4.34
CA ALA A 86 -1.49 3.40 5.79
C ALA A 86 -0.09 3.01 6.30
N GLN A 87 0.70 2.30 5.49
CA GLN A 87 2.08 1.94 5.87
C GLN A 87 3.08 3.07 5.69
N PHE A 88 2.69 4.13 5.00
CA PHE A 88 3.57 5.25 4.68
C PHE A 88 3.06 6.52 5.35
N GLY A 89 4.00 7.42 5.63
CA GLY A 89 3.66 8.77 6.05
C GLY A 89 3.33 9.65 4.85
N PRO A 90 3.04 10.94 5.08
CA PRO A 90 2.76 11.89 4.02
C PRO A 90 3.97 12.05 3.08
N PRO A 91 3.78 12.64 1.90
CA PRO A 91 4.87 13.07 1.03
C PRO A 91 5.87 13.95 1.78
N CYS A 92 7.17 13.72 1.56
CA CYS A 92 8.20 14.60 2.06
C CYS A 92 8.07 15.99 1.41
N PRO A 93 8.11 17.11 2.17
CA PRO A 93 7.94 18.45 1.62
C PRO A 93 9.10 18.90 0.71
N GLN A 94 10.22 18.15 0.69
CA GLN A 94 11.38 18.48 -0.14
C GLN A 94 11.48 17.61 -1.40
N CYS A 95 11.27 16.30 -1.30
CA CYS A 95 11.45 15.37 -2.42
C CYS A 95 10.17 14.66 -2.87
N HIS A 96 9.05 14.91 -2.20
CA HIS A 96 7.71 14.39 -2.48
C HIS A 96 7.53 12.86 -2.43
N LYS A 97 8.60 12.08 -2.21
CA LYS A 97 8.46 10.66 -1.90
C LYS A 97 7.75 10.49 -0.55
N PRO A 98 6.87 9.49 -0.42
CA PRO A 98 6.18 9.21 0.83
C PRO A 98 7.20 8.88 1.92
N LEU A 99 7.00 9.41 3.12
CA LEU A 99 7.80 9.02 4.27
C LEU A 99 7.64 7.52 4.54
N ARG A 100 8.74 6.84 4.94
CA ARG A 100 8.78 5.36 5.01
C ARG A 100 7.71 4.76 5.94
N THR A 101 7.31 5.50 6.98
CA THR A 101 6.22 5.16 7.89
C THR A 101 5.52 6.44 8.37
N PRO A 102 4.29 6.35 8.91
CA PRO A 102 3.64 7.51 9.56
C PRO A 102 4.44 8.07 10.74
N GLN A 103 5.30 7.26 11.36
CA GLN A 103 6.16 7.67 12.48
C GLN A 103 7.57 8.11 12.05
N ALA A 104 7.82 8.28 10.75
CA ALA A 104 9.14 8.66 10.26
C ALA A 104 9.58 10.00 10.86
N ARG A 105 10.82 10.03 11.34
CA ARG A 105 11.48 11.22 11.92
C ARG A 105 12.37 11.96 10.93
N TYR A 106 12.62 11.35 9.78
CA TYR A 106 13.35 11.94 8.67
C TYR A 106 12.95 11.25 7.35
N CYS A 107 13.25 11.89 6.21
CA CYS A 107 13.10 11.29 4.90
C CYS A 107 14.38 10.53 4.48
N PRO A 108 14.33 9.21 4.24
CA PRO A 108 15.51 8.46 3.83
C PRO A 108 15.97 8.77 2.40
N GLN A 109 15.12 9.36 1.54
CA GLN A 109 15.52 9.76 0.18
C GLN A 109 16.50 10.94 0.20
N CYS A 110 16.12 12.04 0.85
CA CYS A 110 16.81 13.33 0.74
C CYS A 110 17.43 13.80 2.05
N GLY A 111 17.15 13.15 3.17
CA GLY A 111 17.68 13.53 4.48
C GLY A 111 16.87 14.60 5.23
N PHE A 112 15.75 15.09 4.69
CA PHE A 112 14.89 16.05 5.38
C PHE A 112 14.57 15.60 6.82
N GLY A 113 14.87 16.44 7.81
CA GLY A 113 14.64 16.19 9.24
C GLY A 113 15.69 15.35 9.96
N LYS A 114 16.79 14.92 9.29
CA LYS A 114 17.86 14.13 9.93
C LYS A 114 18.54 14.87 11.08
N ASP A 115 18.83 16.16 10.91
CA ASP A 115 19.58 16.95 11.89
C ASP A 115 18.77 17.19 13.18
N ASP A 116 17.44 17.16 13.08
CA ASP A 116 16.53 17.40 14.21
C ASP A 116 16.20 16.13 15.01
N MET A 117 16.72 14.96 14.62
CA MET A 117 16.30 13.68 15.22
C MET A 117 16.72 13.51 16.68
N SER A 118 17.85 14.08 17.09
CA SER A 118 18.37 14.00 18.46
C SER A 118 17.65 14.96 19.41
N ALA A 119 17.25 16.13 18.91
CA ALA A 119 16.63 17.19 19.70
C ALA A 119 15.15 16.92 20.04
N ASP A 120 14.40 16.31 19.11
CA ASP A 120 12.99 15.95 19.33
C ASP A 120 12.69 14.58 18.69
N PRO A 121 12.42 13.54 19.50
CA PRO A 121 12.20 12.19 19.00
C PRO A 121 10.81 11.98 18.39
N ARG A 122 9.92 12.97 18.37
CA ARG A 122 8.59 12.83 17.78
C ARG A 122 8.65 12.69 16.24
N PRO A 123 7.66 12.04 15.61
CA PRO A 123 7.52 11.98 14.15
C PRO A 123 7.51 13.37 13.49
N LEU A 124 7.93 13.44 12.22
CA LEU A 124 7.94 14.69 11.45
C LEU A 124 6.59 15.39 11.41
N LEU A 125 5.50 14.63 11.27
CA LEU A 125 4.13 15.16 11.29
C LEU A 125 3.79 15.92 12.57
N LEU A 126 4.31 15.48 13.72
CA LEU A 126 4.05 16.12 15.01
C LEU A 126 5.03 17.27 15.29
N LYS A 127 6.25 17.16 14.77
CA LYS A 127 7.30 18.18 14.93
C LYS A 127 7.04 19.41 14.06
N ARG A 128 6.62 19.18 12.82
CA ARG A 128 6.45 20.18 11.76
C ARG A 128 5.07 20.09 11.11
N PRO A 129 3.97 20.16 11.89
CA PRO A 129 2.61 20.01 11.35
C PRO A 129 2.28 21.07 10.30
N ASP A 130 2.95 22.23 10.32
CA ASP A 130 2.88 23.29 9.31
C ASP A 130 3.23 22.81 7.89
N LEU A 131 4.13 21.83 7.76
CA LEU A 131 4.64 21.37 6.47
C LEU A 131 3.85 20.20 5.85
N PHE A 132 2.87 19.66 6.58
CA PHE A 132 2.12 18.46 6.18
C PHE A 132 0.60 18.67 6.21
N ARG A 133 0.15 19.93 6.33
CA ARG A 133 -1.26 20.29 6.14
C ARG A 133 -1.54 20.39 4.65
N GLU A 134 -2.49 19.60 4.17
CA GLU A 134 -3.08 19.71 2.83
C GLU A 134 -3.97 20.96 2.73
#